data_AF-A0A966J151-F1
#
_entry.id   AF-A0A966J151-F1
#
_cell.length_a   1.000
_cell.length_b   1.000
_cell.length_c   1.000
_cell.angle_alpha   90.00
_cell.angle_beta   90.00
_cell.angle_gamma   90.00
#
_symmetry.space_group_name_H-M   'P 1'
#
loop_
_entity.id
_entity.type
_entity.pdbx_description
1 polymer ?
#
loop_
_entity_poly.entity_id
_entity_poly.type
_entity_poly.pdbx_seq_one_letter_code
_entity_poly.pdbx_strand_id
1 'polypeptide(L)'
;KWIDQAQSLNIYMSGASGKKLDETYKLAWLRGLKTTYYLRTISATHAEKSTVQAGQLNAVSSGASGGGMSAMEAAAAAARAQMDATPATDIKFCGVDDPTCEACQ
;
A
#
# COMPACT_ATOMS: atom_id res chain seq x y z
N LYS A 1 10.65 -14.56 21.31
CA LYS A 1 11.60 -13.61 21.96
C LYS A 1 13.02 -14.12 21.73
N TRP A 2 13.65 -13.72 20.63
CA TRP A 2 14.95 -14.24 20.13
C TRP A 2 15.90 -13.13 19.67
N ILE A 3 15.57 -11.86 19.92
CA ILE A 3 16.44 -10.71 19.61
C ILE A 3 17.32 -10.43 20.82
N ASP A 4 18.63 -10.58 20.62
CA ASP A 4 19.69 -10.39 21.59
C ASP A 4 19.87 -8.90 21.98
N GLN A 5 19.92 -8.02 20.99
CA GLN A 5 20.06 -6.57 21.16
C GLN A 5 18.72 -5.87 21.15
N ALA A 6 18.33 -5.18 20.07
CA ALA A 6 17.07 -4.47 19.95
C ALA A 6 16.67 -4.36 18.48
N GLN A 7 15.46 -3.85 18.21
CA GLN A 7 14.95 -3.63 16.87
C GLN A 7 14.49 -2.18 16.72
N SER A 8 14.84 -1.54 15.61
CA SER A 8 14.37 -0.19 15.27
C SER A 8 12.89 -0.21 14.89
N LEU A 9 12.01 -0.11 15.89
CA LEU A 9 10.57 -0.12 15.71
C LEU A 9 10.04 1.29 15.39
N ASN A 10 9.42 1.47 14.22
CA ASN A 10 8.67 2.69 13.89
C ASN A 10 7.21 2.58 14.34
N ILE A 11 6.68 3.65 14.94
CA ILE A 11 5.29 3.76 15.39
C ILE A 11 4.52 4.62 14.40
N TYR A 12 3.39 4.10 13.91
CA TYR A 12 2.48 4.82 13.01
C TYR A 12 1.17 5.11 13.74
N MET A 13 0.73 6.37 13.71
CA MET A 13 -0.50 6.80 14.39
C MET A 13 -1.31 7.75 13.52
N SER A 14 -2.58 7.43 13.29
CA SER A 14 -3.54 8.34 12.65
C SER A 14 -4.02 9.39 13.65
N GLY A 15 -3.80 10.68 13.36
CA GLY A 15 -4.21 11.78 14.23
C GLY A 15 -3.39 11.85 15.52
N ALA A 16 -2.48 12.82 15.61
CA ALA A 16 -1.66 13.02 16.79
C ALA A 16 -2.51 13.45 17.98
N SER A 17 -2.47 12.69 19.07
CA SER A 17 -3.08 13.04 20.36
C SER A 17 -2.10 12.71 21.47
N GLY A 18 -1.84 13.67 22.37
CA GLY A 18 -0.92 13.47 23.50
C GLY A 18 -1.31 12.29 24.39
N LYS A 19 -2.62 12.10 24.62
CA LYS A 19 -3.13 10.96 25.41
C LYS A 19 -2.82 9.62 24.74
N LYS A 20 -3.08 9.49 23.44
CA LYS A 20 -2.79 8.25 22.69
C LYS A 20 -1.29 7.96 22.65
N LEU A 21 -0.45 9.00 22.53
CA LEU A 21 1.00 8.85 22.56
C LEU A 21 1.46 8.30 23.92
N ASP A 22 1.00 8.90 25.01
CA ASP A 22 1.33 8.46 26.37
C ASP A 22 0.93 6.98 26.62
N GLU A 23 -0.29 6.61 26.26
CA GLU A 23 -0.77 5.21 26.36
C GLU A 23 0.07 4.25 25.51
N THR A 24 0.43 4.65 24.30
CA THR A 24 1.24 3.82 23.37
C THR A 24 2.64 3.56 23.93
N TYR A 25 3.32 4.60 24.43
CA TYR A 25 4.66 4.46 25.00
C TYR A 25 4.66 3.68 26.33
N LYS A 26 3.65 3.90 27.17
CA LYS A 26 3.47 3.10 28.40
C LYS A 26 3.24 1.63 28.08
N LEU A 27 2.40 1.33 27.09
CA LEU A 27 2.19 -0.03 26.64
C LEU A 27 3.49 -0.67 26.12
N ALA A 28 4.27 0.06 25.33
CA ALA A 28 5.55 -0.42 24.81
C ALA A 28 6.51 -0.81 25.95
N TRP A 29 6.59 0.04 26.99
CA TRP A 29 7.38 -0.23 28.19
C TRP A 29 6.88 -1.46 28.94
N LEU A 30 5.57 -1.56 29.20
CA LEU A 30 4.96 -2.72 29.88
C LEU A 30 5.18 -4.03 29.12
N ARG A 31 5.26 -3.98 27.79
CA ARG A 31 5.53 -5.15 26.93
C ARG A 31 7.03 -5.45 26.79
N GLY A 32 7.91 -4.67 27.40
CA GLY A 32 9.35 -4.89 27.40
C GLY A 32 10.03 -4.62 26.06
N LEU A 33 9.48 -3.70 25.26
CA LEU A 33 10.18 -3.19 24.08
C LEU A 33 11.41 -2.39 24.52
N LYS A 34 12.56 -2.70 23.93
CA LYS A 34 13.84 -2.06 24.26
C LYS A 34 13.99 -0.68 23.59
N THR A 35 13.43 -0.52 22.40
CA THR A 35 13.61 0.67 21.57
C THR A 35 12.34 1.04 20.82
N THR A 36 12.17 2.33 20.58
CA THR A 36 11.24 2.91 19.61
C THR A 36 12.05 3.90 18.78
N TYR A 37 11.81 3.97 17.48
CA TYR A 37 12.65 4.72 16.56
C TYR A 37 11.96 6.01 16.08
N TYR A 38 11.16 5.97 15.02
CA TYR A 38 10.37 7.13 14.59
C TYR A 38 8.90 7.00 14.98
N LEU A 39 8.31 8.12 15.39
CA LEU A 39 6.88 8.34 15.36
C LEU A 39 6.50 8.95 14.00
N ARG A 40 5.56 8.33 13.31
CA ARG A 40 4.99 8.82 12.06
C ARG A 40 3.50 9.06 12.26
N THR A 41 3.09 10.31 12.15
CA THR A 41 1.69 10.69 12.27
C THR A 41 1.15 11.20 10.94
N ILE A 42 -0.13 10.97 10.71
CA ILE A 42 -0.88 11.60 9.63
C ILE A 42 -1.72 12.72 10.25
N SER A 43 -1.67 13.91 9.65
CA SER A 43 -2.51 15.06 10.04
C SER A 43 -4.00 14.69 9.95
N ALA A 44 -4.81 15.28 10.83
CA ALA A 44 -6.26 15.03 10.84
C ALA A 44 -6.91 15.35 9.47
N THR A 45 -6.35 16.34 8.77
CA THR A 45 -6.65 16.64 7.37
C THR A 45 -5.46 16.22 6.52
N HIS A 46 -5.58 15.09 5.83
CA HIS A 46 -4.64 14.69 4.81
C HIS A 46 -5.28 14.98 3.45
N ALA A 47 -4.63 15.81 2.62
CA ALA A 47 -5.10 16.03 1.27
C ALA A 47 -4.98 14.70 0.50
N GLU A 48 -6.12 14.18 0.06
CA GLU A 48 -6.13 13.01 -0.82
C GLU A 48 -5.37 13.38 -2.09
N LYS A 49 -4.34 12.59 -2.42
CA LYS A 49 -3.51 12.86 -3.59
C LYS A 49 -4.37 12.52 -4.80
N SER A 50 -4.90 13.53 -5.48
CA SER A 50 -5.69 13.35 -6.70
C SER A 50 -4.82 12.65 -7.75
N THR A 51 -5.07 11.36 -7.99
CA THR A 51 -4.44 10.63 -9.10
C THR A 51 -5.11 11.03 -10.40
N VAL A 52 -4.88 12.26 -10.86
CA VAL A 52 -5.03 12.55 -12.29
C VAL A 52 -3.81 11.91 -12.94
N GLN A 53 -3.97 10.66 -13.38
CA GLN A 53 -3.12 9.92 -14.32
C GLN A 53 -1.75 10.56 -14.56
N ALA A 54 -0.75 10.18 -13.75
CA ALA A 54 0.63 10.64 -13.93
C ALA A 54 1.15 10.05 -15.26
N GLY A 55 1.05 10.83 -16.33
CA GLY A 55 1.53 10.48 -17.64
C GLY A 55 3.03 10.19 -17.58
N GLN A 56 3.38 8.97 -18.01
CA GLN A 56 4.47 8.69 -18.96
C GLN A 56 5.74 9.55 -18.75
N LEU A 57 6.54 9.26 -17.73
CA LEU A 57 7.94 9.67 -17.73
C LEU A 57 8.80 8.40 -17.79
N ASN A 58 9.43 8.23 -18.96
CA ASN A 58 10.27 7.12 -19.45
C ASN A 58 9.56 6.00 -20.23
N ALA A 59 8.86 6.35 -21.32
CA ALA A 59 8.71 5.43 -22.44
C ALA A 59 9.82 5.72 -23.47
N VAL A 60 10.80 4.82 -23.59
CA VAL A 60 11.75 4.85 -24.71
C VAL A 60 11.12 4.14 -25.91
N SER A 61 10.91 4.87 -27.01
CA SER A 61 10.30 4.32 -28.22
C SER A 61 11.32 3.51 -29.03
N SER A 62 11.18 2.20 -29.09
CA SER A 62 11.71 1.38 -30.18
C SER A 62 10.66 1.29 -31.28
N GLY A 63 10.94 1.91 -32.44
CA GLY A 63 9.98 2.03 -33.53
C GLY A 63 9.65 0.71 -34.23
N ALA A 64 8.44 0.62 -34.78
CA ALA A 64 8.16 0.28 -36.19
C ALA A 64 6.65 0.13 -36.47
N SER A 65 6.16 0.98 -37.37
CA SER A 65 5.18 0.74 -38.44
C SER A 65 4.12 -0.38 -38.33
N GLY A 66 2.84 -0.01 -38.51
CA GLY A 66 1.82 -0.93 -39.01
C GLY A 66 0.40 -0.37 -38.87
N GLY A 67 -0.15 0.18 -39.96
CA GLY A 67 -1.53 0.64 -40.03
C GLY A 67 -2.53 -0.51 -39.90
N GLY A 68 -3.28 -0.49 -38.81
CA GLY A 68 -4.40 -1.36 -38.45
C GLY A 68 -5.00 -0.79 -37.17
N MET A 69 -6.30 -0.96 -36.93
CA MET A 69 -6.96 -0.44 -35.71
C MET A 69 -6.09 -0.75 -34.49
N SER A 70 -5.83 0.26 -33.66
CA SER A 70 -4.87 0.11 -32.58
C SER A 70 -5.33 -1.00 -31.63
N ALA A 71 -4.40 -1.84 -31.16
CA ALA A 71 -4.67 -2.81 -30.10
C ALA A 71 -5.30 -2.14 -28.86
N MET A 72 -5.04 -0.84 -28.68
CA MET A 72 -5.62 0.01 -27.65
C MET A 72 -7.13 0.22 -27.83
N GLU A 73 -7.64 0.25 -29.06
CA GLU A 73 -9.06 0.45 -29.33
C GLU A 73 -9.86 -0.85 -29.17
N ALA A 74 -9.28 -1.99 -29.56
CA ALA A 74 -9.82 -3.30 -29.26
C ALA A 74 -9.78 -3.62 -27.75
N ALA A 75 -8.69 -3.26 -27.06
CA ALA A 75 -8.55 -3.41 -25.62
C ALA A 75 -9.48 -2.46 -24.84
N ALA A 76 -9.72 -1.24 -25.34
CA ALA A 76 -10.65 -0.30 -24.73
C ALA A 76 -12.11 -0.78 -24.82
N ALA A 77 -12.49 -1.47 -25.91
CA ALA A 77 -13.81 -2.09 -26.03
C ALA A 77 -13.98 -3.29 -25.08
N ALA A 78 -12.94 -4.12 -24.93
CA ALA A 78 -12.95 -5.25 -23.99
C ALA A 78 -12.91 -4.81 -22.51
N ALA A 79 -12.15 -3.75 -22.19
CA ALA A 79 -12.06 -3.19 -20.84
C ALA A 79 -13.38 -2.56 -20.38
N ARG A 80 -14.11 -1.90 -21.29
CA ARG A 80 -15.45 -1.35 -20.99
C ARG A 80 -16.44 -2.45 -20.60
N ALA A 81 -16.41 -3.61 -21.27
CA ALA A 81 -17.28 -4.74 -20.93
C ALA A 81 -16.92 -5.41 -19.58
N GLN A 82 -15.66 -5.30 -19.13
CA GLN A 82 -15.20 -5.89 -17.86
C GLN A 82 -15.43 -4.99 -16.63
N MET A 83 -15.64 -3.69 -16.81
CA MET A 83 -15.80 -2.73 -15.70
C MET A 83 -17.24 -2.62 -15.17
N ASP A 84 -18.25 -3.08 -15.91
CA ASP A 84 -19.65 -3.04 -15.46
C ASP A 84 -20.07 -4.26 -14.61
N ALA A 85 -19.20 -5.25 -14.40
CA ALA A 85 -19.61 -6.55 -13.86
C ALA A 85 -19.24 -6.86 -12.40
N THR A 86 -18.37 -6.13 -11.70
CA THR A 86 -18.03 -6.49 -10.30
C THR A 86 -17.60 -5.31 -9.43
N PRO A 87 -18.31 -4.99 -8.32
CA PRO A 87 -17.81 -4.05 -7.32
C PRO A 87 -16.57 -4.62 -6.58
N ALA A 88 -15.63 -3.74 -6.25
CA ALA A 88 -14.36 -4.04 -5.60
C ALA A 88 -14.51 -4.42 -4.10
N THR A 89 -15.17 -5.54 -3.82
CA THR A 89 -15.27 -6.10 -2.45
C THR A 89 -14.37 -7.32 -2.20
N ASP A 90 -13.68 -7.84 -3.21
CA ASP A 90 -12.82 -9.03 -3.08
C ASP A 90 -11.32 -8.69 -2.94
N ILE A 91 -10.96 -7.98 -1.88
CA ILE A 91 -9.57 -7.99 -1.41
C ILE A 91 -9.36 -9.31 -0.66
N LYS A 92 -8.78 -10.29 -1.36
CA LYS A 92 -8.50 -11.62 -0.84
C LYS A 92 -7.37 -11.54 0.21
N PHE A 93 -7.72 -11.55 1.49
CA PHE A 93 -6.74 -11.76 2.57
C PHE A 93 -6.27 -13.22 2.51
N CYS A 94 -4.97 -13.43 2.31
CA CYS A 94 -4.38 -14.75 2.44
C CYS A 94 -4.17 -15.08 3.92
N GLY A 95 -4.67 -16.25 4.35
CA GLY A 95 -4.35 -16.80 5.67
C GLY A 95 -2.89 -17.24 5.72
N VAL A 96 -2.24 -17.07 6.87
CA VAL A 96 -0.83 -17.44 7.09
C VAL A 96 -0.55 -18.94 6.87
N ASP A 97 -1.59 -19.76 6.93
CA ASP A 97 -1.52 -21.21 6.78
C ASP A 97 -1.84 -21.69 5.35
N ASP A 98 -2.03 -20.78 4.38
CA ASP A 98 -2.26 -21.15 2.98
C ASP A 98 -0.93 -21.22 2.20
N PRO A 99 -0.43 -22.44 1.88
CA PRO A 99 0.84 -22.64 1.19
C PRO A 99 0.79 -22.25 -0.29
N THR A 100 -0.38 -21.89 -0.82
CA THR A 100 -0.57 -21.48 -2.22
C THR A 100 -0.60 -19.96 -2.41
N CYS A 101 -0.52 -19.17 -1.33
CA CYS A 101 -0.49 -17.72 -1.44
C CYS A 101 0.95 -17.16 -1.48
N GLU A 102 1.31 -16.53 -2.60
CA GLU A 102 2.65 -15.97 -2.88
C GLU A 102 2.97 -14.65 -2.16
N ALA A 103 2.16 -14.20 -1.20
CA ALA A 103 2.39 -12.92 -0.50
C ALA A 103 3.57 -12.95 0.50
N CYS A 104 4.16 -14.12 0.74
CA CYS A 104 5.26 -14.30 1.69
C CYS A 104 6.52 -14.93 1.08
N GLN A 105 6.81 -14.64 -0.20
CA GLN A 105 8.15 -14.86 -0.78
C GLN A 105 9.01 -13.59 -0.72
#